data_AF-A0A6B0WFJ3-F1
#
_entry.id   AF-A0A6B0WFJ3-F1
#
_cell.length_a   1.000
_cell.length_b   1.000
_cell.length_c   1.000
_cell.angle_alpha   90.00
_cell.angle_beta   90.00
_cell.angle_gamma   90.00
#
_symmetry.space_group_name_H-M   'P 1'
#
loop_
_entity.id
_entity.type
_entity.pdbx_description
1 polymer ?
#
loop_
_entity_poly.entity_id
_entity_poly.type
_entity_poly.pdbx_seq_one_letter_code
_entity_poly.pdbx_strand_id
1 'polypeptide(L)'
;MATQAQIDELFEKMAEERAALLDALEGIEEEQAELQPPEGEGEEGWSVKEQLTHLAGMDRAYRQWVIRALAEDRPDTSDGKTPNVPLDVPQEEAHSADIPTLVAQMNAERAETLELARGIAAEQYERTAFVPAFGELTVMQWLRSYYRHDRMHRAQIRGEESDYKPNFAEGASEARPR
;
A
#
# COMPACT_ATOMS: atom_id res chain seq x y z
N MET A 1 -14.51 16.99 8.47
CA MET A 1 -14.94 15.58 8.51
C MET A 1 -15.01 15.06 7.08
N ALA A 2 -14.60 13.80 6.83
CA ALA A 2 -14.71 13.21 5.50
C ALA A 2 -16.18 13.10 5.08
N THR A 3 -16.49 13.36 3.82
CA THR A 3 -17.85 13.17 3.30
C THR A 3 -18.08 11.72 2.92
N GLN A 4 -19.34 11.27 2.89
CA GLN A 4 -19.67 9.93 2.41
C GLN A 4 -19.15 9.70 0.99
N ALA A 5 -19.27 10.69 0.11
CA ALA A 5 -18.75 10.61 -1.26
C ALA A 5 -17.22 10.39 -1.32
N GLN A 6 -16.45 11.00 -0.41
CA GLN A 6 -15.00 10.79 -0.34
C GLN A 6 -14.64 9.38 0.15
N ILE A 7 -15.46 8.82 1.05
CA ILE A 7 -15.29 7.47 1.56
C ILE A 7 -15.66 6.45 0.48
N ASP A 8 -16.75 6.67 -0.24
CA ASP A 8 -17.18 5.82 -1.35
C ASP A 8 -16.14 5.83 -2.47
N GLU A 9 -15.63 7.00 -2.86
CA GLU A 9 -14.55 7.15 -3.84
C GLU A 9 -13.27 6.42 -3.42
N LEU A 10 -12.91 6.46 -2.14
CA LEU A 10 -11.76 5.71 -1.61
C LEU A 10 -11.93 4.21 -1.86
N PHE A 11 -13.07 3.63 -1.52
CA PHE A 11 -13.32 2.20 -1.71
C PHE A 11 -13.40 1.81 -3.18
N GLU A 12 -14.01 2.65 -4.01
CA GLU A 12 -14.05 2.46 -5.46
C GLU A 12 -12.63 2.41 -6.03
N LYS A 13 -11.78 3.37 -5.69
CA LYS A 13 -10.39 3.42 -6.15
C LYS A 13 -9.54 2.27 -5.63
N MET A 14 -9.71 1.86 -4.37
CA MET A 14 -9.02 0.69 -3.83
C MET A 14 -9.41 -0.61 -4.54
N ALA A 15 -10.67 -0.74 -4.97
CA ALA A 15 -11.12 -1.89 -5.73
C ALA A 15 -10.62 -1.84 -7.19
N GLU A 16 -10.77 -0.69 -7.85
CA GLU A 16 -10.37 -0.46 -9.24
C GLU A 16 -8.88 -0.72 -9.45
N GLU A 17 -8.01 -0.09 -8.65
CA GLU A 17 -6.57 -0.21 -8.85
C GLU A 17 -6.04 -1.60 -8.46
N ARG A 18 -6.64 -2.26 -7.46
CA ARG A 18 -6.31 -3.65 -7.14
C ARG A 18 -6.70 -4.60 -8.27
N ALA A 19 -7.89 -4.44 -8.86
CA ALA A 19 -8.29 -5.23 -10.01
C ALA A 19 -7.32 -5.00 -11.19
N ALA A 20 -7.00 -3.75 -11.50
CA ALA A 20 -6.07 -3.42 -12.58
C ALA A 20 -4.64 -3.95 -12.35
N LEU A 21 -4.19 -4.03 -11.10
CA LEU A 21 -2.93 -4.69 -10.73
C LEU A 21 -3.00 -6.20 -11.00
N LEU A 22 -4.06 -6.87 -10.56
CA LEU A 22 -4.25 -8.30 -10.81
C LEU A 22 -4.35 -8.62 -12.30
N ASP A 23 -5.04 -7.79 -13.07
CA ASP A 23 -5.11 -7.89 -14.54
C ASP A 23 -3.73 -7.77 -15.18
N ALA A 24 -2.81 -6.98 -14.60
CA ALA A 24 -1.44 -6.86 -15.10
C ALA A 24 -0.59 -8.13 -14.85
N LEU A 25 -1.02 -9.01 -13.94
CA LEU A 25 -0.37 -10.31 -13.69
C LEU A 25 -0.86 -11.39 -14.66
N GLU A 26 -1.97 -11.17 -15.37
CA GLU A 26 -2.52 -12.17 -16.27
C GLU A 26 -1.53 -12.50 -17.40
N GLY A 27 -1.18 -13.78 -17.52
CA GLY A 27 -0.26 -14.27 -18.54
C GLY A 27 1.23 -14.08 -18.22
N ILE A 28 1.58 -13.57 -17.02
CA ILE A 28 2.96 -13.61 -16.53
C ILE A 28 3.27 -15.03 -16.05
N GLU A 29 4.30 -15.64 -16.64
CA GLU A 29 4.81 -16.94 -16.22
C GLU A 29 5.73 -16.80 -14.99
N GLU A 30 5.85 -17.86 -14.18
CA GLU A 30 6.68 -17.87 -12.97
C GLU A 30 8.14 -17.44 -13.22
N GLU A 31 8.74 -17.93 -14.31
CA GLU A 31 10.11 -17.57 -14.70
C GLU A 31 10.25 -16.08 -15.01
N GLN A 32 9.23 -15.46 -15.63
CA GLN A 32 9.24 -14.02 -15.90
C GLN A 32 9.03 -13.21 -14.62
N ALA A 33 8.21 -13.69 -13.69
CA ALA A 33 7.92 -13.02 -12.43
C ALA A 33 9.11 -12.99 -11.47
N GLU A 34 10.11 -13.86 -11.65
CA GLU A 34 11.36 -13.90 -10.89
C GLU A 34 12.43 -12.93 -11.42
N LEU A 35 12.29 -12.46 -12.66
CA LEU A 35 13.26 -11.57 -13.27
C LEU A 35 13.24 -10.20 -12.60
N GLN A 36 14.42 -9.75 -12.19
CA GLN A 36 14.65 -8.39 -11.74
C GLN A 36 15.03 -7.49 -12.93
N PRO A 37 14.47 -6.28 -13.04
CA PRO A 37 14.89 -5.31 -14.05
C PRO A 37 16.38 -4.97 -13.92
N PRO A 38 17.19 -5.08 -15.00
CA PRO A 38 18.64 -4.98 -14.92
C PRO A 38 19.17 -3.59 -14.56
N GLU A 39 18.39 -2.54 -14.77
CA GLU A 39 18.76 -1.14 -14.51
C GLU A 39 17.96 -0.53 -13.35
N GLY A 40 17.10 -1.31 -12.68
CA GLY A 40 16.30 -0.81 -11.56
C GLY A 40 17.08 -0.77 -10.26
N GLU A 41 16.96 0.33 -9.51
CA GLU A 41 17.46 0.45 -8.14
C GLU A 41 16.28 0.50 -7.16
N GLY A 42 16.48 0.00 -5.93
CA GLY A 42 15.42 -0.04 -4.93
C GLY A 42 14.19 -0.81 -5.42
N GLU A 43 13.00 -0.24 -5.24
CA GLU A 43 11.75 -0.90 -5.63
C GLU A 43 11.60 -1.08 -7.15
N GLU A 44 12.23 -0.22 -7.95
CA GLU A 44 12.23 -0.34 -9.42
C GLU A 44 13.07 -1.53 -9.91
N GLY A 45 13.98 -2.03 -9.06
CA GLY A 45 14.80 -3.22 -9.32
C GLY A 45 14.16 -4.52 -8.84
N TRP A 46 12.97 -4.47 -8.24
CA TRP A 46 12.31 -5.67 -7.73
C TRP A 46 11.59 -6.45 -8.82
N SER A 47 11.70 -7.76 -8.71
CA SER A 47 10.89 -8.72 -9.47
C SER A 47 9.40 -8.60 -9.13
N VAL A 48 8.54 -9.16 -9.97
CA VAL A 48 7.08 -9.17 -9.73
C VAL A 48 6.76 -9.84 -8.39
N LYS A 49 7.43 -10.95 -8.06
CA LYS A 49 7.23 -11.66 -6.79
C LYS A 49 7.58 -10.81 -5.57
N GLU A 50 8.69 -10.08 -5.64
CA GLU A 50 9.09 -9.15 -4.57
C GLU A 50 8.08 -8.01 -4.42
N GLN A 51 7.59 -7.45 -5.53
CA GLN A 51 6.57 -6.39 -5.52
C GLN A 51 5.24 -6.87 -4.88
N LEU A 52 4.77 -8.09 -5.18
CA LEU A 52 3.56 -8.65 -4.57
C LEU A 52 3.69 -8.81 -3.06
N THR A 53 4.84 -9.30 -2.61
CA THR A 53 5.12 -9.47 -1.18
C THR A 53 5.25 -8.11 -0.47
N HIS A 54 5.91 -7.16 -1.13
CA HIS A 54 6.03 -5.79 -0.64
C HIS A 54 4.66 -5.13 -0.46
N LEU A 55 3.78 -5.24 -1.45
CA LEU A 55 2.40 -4.74 -1.37
C LEU A 55 1.64 -5.33 -0.19
N ALA A 56 1.75 -6.64 0.05
CA ALA A 56 1.15 -7.28 1.22
C ALA A 56 1.69 -6.72 2.54
N GLY A 57 3.02 -6.53 2.62
CA GLY A 57 3.69 -5.94 3.78
C GLY A 57 3.25 -4.51 4.05
N MET A 58 3.11 -3.71 2.99
CA MET A 58 2.62 -2.33 3.10
C MET A 58 1.15 -2.26 3.47
N ASP A 59 0.31 -3.18 2.96
CA ASP A 59 -1.09 -3.28 3.36
C ASP A 59 -1.21 -3.44 4.89
N ARG A 60 -0.38 -4.32 5.46
CA ARG A 60 -0.29 -4.58 6.89
C ARG A 60 0.30 -3.42 7.68
N ALA A 61 1.43 -2.85 7.25
CA ALA A 61 2.12 -1.78 7.96
C ALA A 61 1.23 -0.52 8.06
N TYR A 62 0.63 -0.10 6.96
CA TYR A 62 -0.30 1.04 6.94
C TYR A 62 -1.52 0.77 7.82
N ARG A 63 -2.03 -0.47 7.85
CA ARG A 63 -3.16 -0.85 8.70
C ARG A 63 -2.83 -0.66 10.18
N GLN A 64 -1.62 -1.03 10.61
CA GLN A 64 -1.17 -0.79 11.99
C GLN A 64 -1.09 0.70 12.32
N TRP A 65 -0.64 1.54 11.39
CA TRP A 65 -0.59 2.99 11.59
C TRP A 65 -1.99 3.61 11.69
N VAL A 66 -2.94 3.14 10.89
CA VAL A 66 -4.36 3.52 10.99
C VAL A 66 -4.92 3.10 12.35
N ILE A 67 -4.71 1.85 12.78
CA ILE A 67 -5.17 1.37 14.09
C ILE A 67 -4.65 2.28 15.21
N ARG A 68 -3.37 2.65 15.18
CA ARG A 68 -2.78 3.57 16.15
C ARG A 68 -3.39 4.96 16.07
N ALA A 69 -3.55 5.54 14.89
CA ALA A 69 -4.18 6.86 14.70
C ALA A 69 -5.63 6.90 15.23
N LEU A 70 -6.35 5.78 15.13
CA LEU A 70 -7.70 5.67 15.67
C LEU A 70 -7.69 5.62 17.20
N ALA A 71 -6.74 4.90 17.81
CA ALA A 71 -6.66 4.68 19.25
C ALA A 71 -5.96 5.79 20.05
N GLU A 72 -4.95 6.44 19.48
CA GLU A 72 -4.06 7.40 20.15
C GLU A 72 -4.19 8.80 19.54
N ASP A 73 -3.92 9.85 20.31
CA ASP A 73 -3.87 11.21 19.74
C ASP A 73 -2.51 11.46 19.07
N ARG A 74 -2.52 11.60 17.74
CA ARG A 74 -1.34 11.94 16.92
C ARG A 74 -0.10 11.09 17.23
N PRO A 75 -0.19 9.74 17.21
CA PRO A 75 0.95 8.90 17.58
C PRO A 75 2.13 9.06 16.62
N ASP A 76 3.34 8.90 17.16
CA ASP A 76 4.56 8.71 16.39
C ASP A 76 4.78 7.22 16.14
N THR A 77 4.73 6.80 14.89
CA THR A 77 4.88 5.38 14.51
C THR A 77 6.30 4.84 14.65
N SER A 78 7.30 5.71 14.85
CA SER A 78 8.71 5.36 15.05
C SER A 78 9.08 5.07 16.51
N ASP A 79 8.15 5.24 17.45
CA ASP A 79 8.35 5.03 18.88
C ASP A 79 8.51 3.54 19.30
N GLY A 80 8.56 2.62 18.34
CA GLY A 80 8.71 1.19 18.55
C GLY A 80 7.47 0.46 19.05
N LYS A 81 6.31 1.15 19.17
CA LYS A 81 5.07 0.53 19.64
C LYS A 81 4.23 -0.10 18.52
N THR A 82 4.50 0.26 17.27
CA THR A 82 3.85 -0.36 16.12
C THR A 82 4.33 -1.81 16.00
N PRO A 83 3.46 -2.82 16.09
CA PRO A 83 3.88 -4.22 15.98
C PRO A 83 4.52 -4.49 14.62
N ASN A 84 5.71 -5.11 14.64
CA ASN A 84 6.32 -5.67 13.44
C ASN A 84 5.92 -7.15 13.33
N VAL A 85 4.87 -7.43 12.55
CA VAL A 85 4.35 -8.79 12.36
C VAL A 85 4.78 -9.29 10.99
N PRO A 86 5.64 -10.33 10.90
CA PRO A 86 6.13 -10.85 9.63
C PRO A 86 5.01 -11.47 8.80
N LEU A 87 5.09 -11.32 7.49
CA LEU A 87 4.24 -12.04 6.54
C LEU A 87 4.55 -13.54 6.56
N ASP A 88 3.64 -14.35 6.03
CA ASP A 88 3.87 -15.80 5.89
C ASP A 88 5.00 -16.08 4.89
N VAL A 89 5.01 -15.34 3.78
CA VAL A 89 6.14 -15.24 2.85
C VAL A 89 6.70 -13.82 2.93
N PRO A 90 7.87 -13.60 3.56
CA PRO A 90 8.53 -12.29 3.57
C PRO A 90 9.19 -11.99 2.22
N GLN A 91 9.52 -10.71 1.99
CA GLN A 91 10.00 -10.23 0.68
C GLN A 91 11.29 -10.92 0.25
N GLU A 92 12.20 -11.17 1.20
CA GLU A 92 13.47 -11.86 0.98
C GLU A 92 13.29 -13.31 0.54
N GLU A 93 12.10 -13.89 0.78
CA GLU A 93 11.73 -15.25 0.41
C GLU A 93 10.71 -15.28 -0.74
N ALA A 94 10.42 -14.15 -1.38
CA ALA A 94 9.38 -14.05 -2.40
C ALA A 94 9.58 -15.04 -3.56
N HIS A 95 10.83 -15.30 -3.96
CA HIS A 95 11.16 -16.25 -5.04
C HIS A 95 10.94 -17.71 -4.66
N SER A 96 10.73 -18.02 -3.38
CA SER A 96 10.42 -19.39 -2.93
C SER A 96 8.94 -19.76 -3.07
N ALA A 97 8.07 -18.78 -3.37
CA ALA A 97 6.65 -18.94 -3.55
C ALA A 97 6.22 -18.74 -5.01
N ASP A 98 5.08 -19.32 -5.38
CA ASP A 98 4.43 -19.10 -6.67
C ASP A 98 3.55 -17.84 -6.65
N ILE A 99 3.25 -17.30 -7.82
CA ILE A 99 2.41 -16.09 -7.98
C ILE A 99 1.06 -16.26 -7.26
N PRO A 100 0.32 -17.37 -7.40
CA PRO A 100 -0.96 -17.55 -6.72
C PRO A 100 -0.85 -17.44 -5.19
N THR A 101 0.20 -17.99 -4.58
CA THR A 101 0.43 -17.89 -3.13
C THR A 101 0.66 -16.45 -2.70
N LEU A 102 1.51 -15.71 -3.43
CA LEU A 102 1.81 -14.31 -3.13
C LEU A 102 0.58 -13.42 -3.31
N VAL A 103 -0.21 -13.65 -4.37
CA VAL A 103 -1.49 -12.96 -4.61
C VAL A 103 -2.50 -13.25 -3.51
N ALA A 104 -2.60 -14.51 -3.06
CA ALA A 104 -3.49 -14.88 -1.96
C ALA A 104 -3.12 -14.15 -0.65
N GLN A 105 -1.83 -14.09 -0.32
CA GLN A 105 -1.34 -13.33 0.84
C GLN A 105 -1.68 -11.83 0.70
N MET A 106 -1.38 -11.20 -0.43
CA MET A 106 -1.67 -9.78 -0.69
C MET A 106 -3.18 -9.48 -0.59
N ASN A 107 -4.03 -10.39 -1.05
CA ASN A 107 -5.48 -10.22 -0.98
C ASN A 107 -6.02 -10.43 0.44
N ALA A 108 -5.45 -11.35 1.22
CA ALA A 108 -5.80 -11.51 2.64
C ALA A 108 -5.50 -10.23 3.43
N GLU A 109 -4.32 -9.64 3.23
CA GLU A 109 -3.94 -8.38 3.88
C GLU A 109 -4.86 -7.22 3.49
N ARG A 110 -5.21 -7.11 2.21
CA ARG A 110 -6.17 -6.10 1.74
C ARG A 110 -7.56 -6.30 2.32
N ALA A 111 -8.02 -7.54 2.47
CA ALA A 111 -9.33 -7.84 3.05
C ALA A 111 -9.41 -7.34 4.51
N GLU A 112 -8.40 -7.60 5.34
CA GLU A 112 -8.32 -7.08 6.71
C GLU A 112 -8.30 -5.55 6.74
N THR A 113 -7.56 -4.92 5.84
CA THR A 113 -7.52 -3.45 5.70
C THR A 113 -8.91 -2.89 5.35
N LEU A 114 -9.60 -3.50 4.39
CA LEU A 114 -10.94 -3.06 3.98
C LEU A 114 -11.97 -3.25 5.08
N GLU A 115 -11.89 -4.35 5.84
CA GLU A 115 -12.74 -4.58 7.01
C GLU A 115 -12.57 -3.48 8.06
N LEU A 116 -11.32 -3.18 8.43
CA LEU A 116 -11.02 -2.07 9.34
C LEU A 116 -11.58 -0.75 8.79
N ALA A 117 -11.27 -0.42 7.54
CA ALA A 117 -11.66 0.86 6.93
C ALA A 117 -13.18 1.06 6.90
N ARG A 118 -13.97 0.00 6.68
CA ARG A 118 -15.44 0.08 6.70
C ARG A 118 -16.01 0.39 8.10
N GLY A 119 -15.27 0.07 9.15
CA GLY A 119 -15.64 0.33 10.54
C GLY A 119 -15.31 1.74 11.04
N ILE A 120 -14.61 2.56 10.25
CA ILE A 120 -14.16 3.90 10.66
C ILE A 120 -15.33 4.89 10.56
N ALA A 121 -15.60 5.63 11.64
CA ALA A 121 -16.57 6.73 11.60
C ALA A 121 -16.06 7.89 10.72
N ALA A 122 -16.96 8.62 10.05
CA ALA A 122 -16.60 9.67 9.09
C ALA A 122 -15.66 10.76 9.68
N GLU A 123 -15.78 11.05 10.96
CA GLU A 123 -14.95 12.01 11.70
C GLU A 123 -13.54 11.48 11.97
N GLN A 124 -13.41 10.15 12.13
CA GLN A 124 -12.14 9.52 12.47
C GLN A 124 -11.17 9.45 11.28
N TYR A 125 -11.65 9.67 10.05
CA TYR A 125 -10.79 9.81 8.88
C TYR A 125 -9.85 11.02 8.95
N GLU A 126 -10.13 12.00 9.81
CA GLU A 126 -9.27 13.18 10.05
C GLU A 126 -8.24 12.96 11.16
N ARG A 127 -8.29 11.82 11.87
CA ARG A 127 -7.27 11.46 12.85
C ARG A 127 -5.93 11.34 12.15
N THR A 128 -4.86 11.75 12.81
CA THR A 128 -3.51 11.77 12.23
C THR A 128 -2.55 10.85 12.98
N ALA A 129 -1.48 10.46 12.29
CA ALA A 129 -0.28 9.88 12.87
C ALA A 129 0.94 10.45 12.16
N PHE A 130 2.06 10.53 12.87
CA PHE A 130 3.35 10.86 12.30
C PHE A 130 4.07 9.59 11.86
N VAL A 131 4.55 9.58 10.62
CA VAL A 131 5.39 8.53 10.06
C VAL A 131 6.66 9.15 9.50
N PRO A 132 7.87 8.72 9.93
CA PRO A 132 9.12 9.38 9.52
C PRO A 132 9.28 9.61 8.02
N ALA A 133 8.88 8.63 7.20
CA ALA A 133 9.01 8.70 5.75
C ALA A 133 8.04 9.68 5.07
N PHE A 134 6.91 10.01 5.72
CA PHE A 134 5.80 10.74 5.10
C PHE A 134 5.33 11.97 5.88
N GLY A 135 5.90 12.21 7.07
CA GLY A 135 5.43 13.23 7.99
C GLY A 135 4.09 12.90 8.64
N GLU A 136 3.32 13.94 8.98
CA GLU A 136 2.00 13.79 9.57
C GLU A 136 0.92 13.68 8.49
N LEU A 137 0.20 12.56 8.50
CA LEU A 137 -0.88 12.28 7.56
C LEU A 137 -2.15 11.86 8.29
N THR A 138 -3.30 12.21 7.72
CA THR A 138 -4.62 11.75 8.17
C THR A 138 -4.86 10.29 7.79
N VAL A 139 -5.75 9.60 8.50
CA VAL A 139 -6.22 8.25 8.16
C VAL A 139 -6.72 8.18 6.70
N MET A 140 -7.46 9.18 6.23
CA MET A 140 -7.87 9.24 4.82
C MET A 140 -6.67 9.31 3.86
N GLN A 141 -5.64 10.10 4.17
CA GLN A 141 -4.44 10.17 3.32
C GLN A 141 -3.70 8.83 3.29
N TRP A 142 -3.58 8.15 4.42
CA TRP A 142 -3.01 6.79 4.50
C TRP A 142 -3.78 5.78 3.65
N LEU A 143 -5.10 5.74 3.80
CA LEU A 143 -5.94 4.82 3.05
C LEU A 143 -5.86 5.07 1.53
N ARG A 144 -5.65 6.32 1.11
CA ARG A 144 -5.40 6.64 -0.30
C ARG A 144 -4.06 6.15 -0.82
N SER A 145 -3.05 5.95 0.03
CA SER A 145 -1.75 5.42 -0.39
C SER A 145 -1.88 4.01 -0.95
N TYR A 146 -2.82 3.19 -0.46
CA TYR A 146 -3.01 1.81 -0.91
C TYR A 146 -3.26 1.69 -2.42
N TYR A 147 -4.22 2.43 -2.97
CA TYR A 147 -4.54 2.34 -4.39
C TYR A 147 -3.49 3.03 -5.27
N ARG A 148 -2.82 4.07 -4.75
CA ARG A 148 -1.70 4.71 -5.45
C ARG A 148 -0.50 3.78 -5.56
N HIS A 149 -0.30 2.95 -4.54
CA HIS A 149 0.76 1.96 -4.48
C HIS A 149 0.48 0.76 -5.41
N ASP A 150 -0.76 0.26 -5.44
CA ASP A 150 -1.20 -0.72 -6.44
C ASP A 150 -0.95 -0.19 -7.87
N ARG A 151 -1.28 1.09 -8.13
CA ARG A 151 -1.08 1.74 -9.42
C ARG A 151 0.39 1.85 -9.82
N MET A 152 1.26 2.19 -8.88
CA MET A 152 2.71 2.31 -9.09
C MET A 152 3.32 0.97 -9.49
N HIS A 153 3.06 -0.09 -8.70
CA HIS A 153 3.60 -1.41 -9.01
C HIS A 153 2.96 -2.02 -10.25
N ARG A 154 1.69 -1.72 -10.55
CA ARG A 154 1.09 -2.09 -11.85
C ARG A 154 1.90 -1.52 -13.02
N ALA A 155 2.29 -0.25 -12.96
CA ALA A 155 3.10 0.36 -14.01
C ALA A 155 4.47 -0.34 -14.12
N GLN A 156 5.14 -0.62 -12.99
CA GLN A 156 6.41 -1.34 -12.99
C GLN A 156 6.30 -2.74 -13.59
N ILE A 157 5.28 -3.51 -13.22
CA ILE A 157 5.00 -4.86 -13.77
C ILE A 157 4.80 -4.80 -15.29
N ARG A 158 4.18 -3.73 -15.80
CA ARG A 158 3.98 -3.52 -17.25
C ARG A 158 5.19 -2.92 -17.96
N GLY A 159 6.24 -2.52 -17.24
CA GLY A 159 7.36 -1.76 -17.80
C GLY A 159 6.97 -0.35 -18.26
N GLU A 160 5.96 0.25 -17.63
CA GLU A 160 5.45 1.60 -17.89
C GLU A 160 5.99 2.60 -16.86
N GLU A 161 6.08 3.89 -17.22
CA GLU A 161 6.38 4.93 -16.23
C GLU A 161 5.17 5.16 -15.32
N SER A 162 5.39 5.08 -14.00
CA SER A 162 4.36 5.41 -13.01
C SER A 162 4.08 6.92 -12.99
N ASP A 163 2.79 7.28 -13.06
CA ASP A 163 2.32 8.65 -12.84
C ASP A 163 2.31 9.05 -11.35
N TYR A 164 2.57 8.09 -10.46
CA TYR A 164 2.68 8.28 -9.02
C TYR A 164 4.12 8.02 -8.57
N LYS A 165 4.75 9.06 -8.01
CA LYS A 165 6.04 8.98 -7.33
C LYS A 165 5.78 9.38 -5.88
N PRO A 166 5.94 8.48 -4.89
CA PRO A 166 5.72 8.85 -3.49
C PRO A 166 6.71 9.94 -3.11
N ASN A 167 6.20 11.13 -2.76
CA ASN A 167 7.01 12.20 -2.18
C ASN A 167 7.29 11.82 -0.72
N PHE A 168 8.36 11.05 -0.51
CA PHE A 168 8.97 10.90 0.80
C PHE A 168 9.37 12.29 1.30
N ALA A 169 9.39 12.49 2.63
CA ALA A 169 9.56 13.80 3.24
C ALA A 169 10.92 14.48 2.92
N GLU A 170 11.01 15.09 1.75
CA GLU A 170 11.59 16.40 1.51
C GLU A 170 10.43 17.38 1.24
N GLY A 171 9.75 17.75 2.33
CA GLY A 171 8.72 18.78 2.46
C GLY A 171 8.05 19.36 1.21
N ALA A 172 6.88 18.83 0.83
CA ALA A 172 5.75 19.63 0.35
C ALA A 172 4.46 18.79 0.36
N SER A 173 3.51 19.21 1.19
CA SER A 173 2.11 18.82 1.06
C SER A 173 1.59 19.21 -0.33
N GLU A 174 1.04 18.27 -1.09
CA GLU A 174 0.24 18.62 -2.27
C GLU A 174 -0.90 19.54 -1.85
N ALA A 175 -0.84 20.79 -2.34
CA ALA A 175 -1.87 21.78 -2.14
C ALA A 175 -3.17 21.30 -2.79
N ARG A 176 -4.27 21.32 -2.02
CA ARG A 176 -5.63 21.14 -2.57
C ARG A 176 -5.88 22.19 -3.66
N PRO A 177 -6.41 21.84 -4.84
CA PRO A 177 -6.92 22.84 -5.76
C PRO A 177 -8.10 23.57 -5.08
N ARG A 178 -8.08 24.90 -5.20
CA ARG A 178 -9.15 25.79 -4.73
C ARG A 178 -10.40 25.67 -5.59
#